data_AF-A0A6M3L7C9-F1
#
_entry.id   AF-A0A6M3L7C9-F1
#
_cell.length_a   1.000
_cell.length_b   1.000
_cell.length_c   1.000
_cell.angle_alpha   90.00
_cell.angle_beta   90.00
_cell.angle_gamma   90.00
#
_symmetry.space_group_name_H-M   'P 1'
#
loop_
_entity.id
_entity.type
_entity.pdbx_description
1 polymer ?
#
loop_
_entity_poly.entity_id
_entity_poly.type
_entity_poly.pdbx_seq_one_letter_code
_entity_poly.pdbx_strand_id
1 'polypeptide(L)'
;MEEKVKLSPAVQLVDLVWRNSFKGKRVTSWTRFNGVLQDALGLAIEAGMIFDKADFQFINDSYQFGYWGGNDGHMLGERYYAMATRYKNVSASQSFEAWKQRPPYIFDDVFFDRFFGHEKFLHARLVIRSGFKWNNEAVWVTSFAEDGTYLVACSYKDREKNEKGYPIGTEKIEHLYKITVGDLRKERQRRKTLAHIYKCADAMGTHFYSWLADLLKITFPDMHERRAAFENMMVPTKEK
;
A
#
# COMPACT_ATOMS: atom_id res chain seq x y z
N MET A 1 17.16 -39.85 7.68
CA MET A 1 15.96 -39.26 8.33
C MET A 1 15.62 -38.02 7.55
N GLU A 2 14.47 -37.98 6.87
CA GLU A 2 13.99 -36.71 6.29
C GLU A 2 13.60 -35.77 7.42
N GLU A 3 14.23 -34.61 7.46
CA GLU A 3 13.85 -33.53 8.37
C GLU A 3 12.45 -33.06 7.97
N LYS A 4 11.47 -33.22 8.87
CA LYS A 4 10.12 -32.70 8.61
C LYS A 4 10.22 -31.19 8.50
N VAL A 5 9.94 -30.67 7.31
CA VAL A 5 9.87 -29.23 7.05
C VAL A 5 8.89 -28.61 8.05
N LYS A 6 9.41 -27.76 8.94
CA LYS A 6 8.61 -27.05 9.93
C LYS A 6 7.93 -25.88 9.22
N LEU A 7 6.62 -25.97 9.05
CA LEU A 7 5.80 -24.91 8.45
C LEU A 7 5.59 -23.77 9.45
N SER A 8 5.56 -22.52 8.96
CA SER A 8 5.16 -21.36 9.76
C SER A 8 3.70 -21.48 10.23
N PRO A 9 3.28 -20.77 11.29
CA PRO A 9 1.88 -20.79 11.75
C PRO A 9 0.88 -20.44 10.64
N ALA A 10 1.19 -19.46 9.80
CA ALA A 10 0.34 -19.06 8.68
C ALA A 10 0.20 -20.18 7.64
N VAL A 11 1.31 -20.81 7.27
CA VAL A 11 1.32 -21.92 6.30
C VAL A 11 0.63 -23.15 6.89
N GLN A 12 0.76 -23.43 8.19
CA GLN A 12 0.03 -24.51 8.84
C GLN A 12 -1.48 -24.38 8.68
N LEU A 13 -2.04 -23.16 8.79
CA LEU A 13 -3.48 -22.95 8.57
C LEU A 13 -3.91 -23.27 7.13
N VAL A 14 -3.14 -22.78 6.14
CA VAL A 14 -3.38 -23.07 4.72
C VAL A 14 -3.25 -24.57 4.44
N ASP A 15 -2.21 -25.21 4.97
CA ASP A 15 -1.93 -26.63 4.84
C ASP A 15 -3.05 -27.51 5.45
N LEU A 16 -3.58 -27.11 6.60
CA LEU A 16 -4.71 -27.79 7.23
C LEU A 16 -5.95 -27.78 6.32
N VAL A 17 -6.26 -26.64 5.71
CA VAL A 17 -7.38 -26.52 4.77
C VAL A 17 -7.11 -27.31 3.49
N TRP A 18 -5.92 -27.20 2.92
CA TRP A 18 -5.50 -27.95 1.72
C TRP A 18 -5.65 -29.45 1.91
N ARG A 19 -5.08 -30.00 3.00
CA ARG A 19 -5.04 -31.44 3.24
C ARG A 19 -6.38 -32.03 3.65
N ASN A 20 -7.30 -31.26 4.22
CA ASN A 20 -8.51 -31.80 4.84
C ASN A 20 -9.82 -31.38 4.17
N SER A 21 -9.76 -30.50 3.18
CA SER A 21 -10.94 -30.20 2.36
C SER A 21 -11.43 -31.45 1.61
N PHE A 22 -12.74 -31.56 1.45
CA PHE A 22 -13.47 -32.63 0.72
C PHE A 22 -13.37 -34.06 1.21
N LYS A 23 -12.59 -34.38 2.25
CA LYS A 23 -12.51 -35.74 2.81
C LYS A 23 -13.85 -36.32 3.31
N GLY A 24 -14.87 -35.49 3.50
CA GLY A 24 -16.20 -35.89 3.97
C GLY A 24 -17.35 -35.69 2.98
N LYS A 25 -17.12 -35.44 1.68
CA LYS A 25 -18.19 -35.13 0.71
C LYS A 25 -18.11 -35.96 -0.58
N ARG A 26 -19.28 -36.28 -1.17
CA ARG A 26 -19.43 -37.01 -2.44
C ARG A 26 -19.19 -36.16 -3.70
N VAL A 27 -19.23 -34.82 -3.60
CA VAL A 27 -19.07 -33.91 -4.74
C VAL A 27 -18.05 -32.82 -4.39
N THR A 28 -17.09 -32.63 -5.28
CA THR A 28 -16.00 -31.65 -5.16
C THR A 28 -16.36 -30.37 -5.92
N SER A 29 -16.34 -29.22 -5.26
CA SER A 29 -16.55 -27.91 -5.90
C SER A 29 -15.26 -27.10 -5.81
N TRP A 30 -14.59 -26.92 -6.95
CA TRP A 30 -13.34 -26.15 -7.02
C TRP A 30 -13.52 -24.70 -6.63
N THR A 31 -14.65 -24.07 -7.00
CA THR A 31 -14.98 -22.71 -6.56
C THR A 31 -15.02 -22.60 -5.03
N ARG A 32 -15.66 -23.56 -4.37
CA ARG A 32 -15.71 -23.60 -2.91
C ARG A 32 -14.33 -23.89 -2.31
N PHE A 33 -13.54 -24.78 -2.91
CA PHE A 33 -12.19 -25.08 -2.45
C PHE A 33 -11.29 -23.84 -2.47
N ASN A 34 -11.30 -23.16 -3.62
CA ASN A 34 -10.50 -21.99 -3.85
C ASN A 34 -10.95 -20.87 -2.91
N GLY A 35 -12.26 -20.73 -2.67
CA GLY A 35 -12.80 -19.82 -1.66
C GLY A 35 -12.29 -20.09 -0.25
N VAL A 36 -12.29 -21.35 0.22
CA VAL A 36 -11.80 -21.63 1.60
C VAL A 36 -10.28 -21.46 1.75
N LEU A 37 -9.49 -21.73 0.70
CA LEU A 37 -8.05 -21.43 0.71
C LEU A 37 -7.78 -19.92 0.74
N GLN A 38 -8.58 -19.18 -0.04
CA GLN A 38 -8.59 -17.72 -0.05
C GLN A 38 -8.87 -17.13 1.33
N ASP A 39 -9.88 -17.64 2.01
CA ASP A 39 -10.27 -17.23 3.35
C ASP A 39 -9.22 -17.61 4.38
N ALA A 40 -8.62 -18.80 4.27
CA ALA A 40 -7.59 -19.28 5.19
C ALA A 40 -6.33 -18.39 5.17
N LEU A 41 -5.83 -18.05 3.98
CA LEU A 41 -4.68 -17.14 3.87
C LEU A 41 -5.04 -15.73 4.31
N GLY A 42 -6.23 -15.24 3.95
CA GLY A 42 -6.74 -13.95 4.41
C GLY A 42 -6.81 -13.86 5.94
N LEU A 43 -7.35 -14.90 6.58
CA LEU A 43 -7.47 -15.01 8.03
C LEU A 43 -6.10 -15.10 8.71
N ALA A 44 -5.14 -15.85 8.15
CA ALA A 44 -3.79 -15.91 8.69
C ALA A 44 -3.14 -14.51 8.73
N ILE A 45 -3.33 -13.73 7.67
CA ILE A 45 -2.80 -12.36 7.58
C ILE A 45 -3.49 -11.45 8.59
N GLU A 46 -4.82 -11.43 8.60
CA GLU A 46 -5.66 -10.58 9.45
C GLU A 46 -5.46 -10.87 10.94
N ALA A 47 -5.33 -12.15 11.31
CA ALA A 47 -5.04 -12.57 12.68
C ALA A 47 -3.60 -12.27 13.13
N GLY A 48 -2.75 -11.71 12.26
CA GLY A 48 -1.37 -11.38 12.58
C GLY A 48 -0.47 -12.60 12.75
N MET A 49 -0.79 -13.74 12.13
CA MET A 49 0.07 -14.93 12.17
C MET A 49 1.43 -14.62 11.56
N ILE A 50 2.48 -15.23 12.11
CA ILE A 50 3.85 -15.07 11.62
C ILE A 50 4.02 -15.85 10.32
N PHE A 51 4.60 -15.18 9.34
CA PHE A 51 5.09 -15.75 8.10
C PHE A 51 6.62 -15.81 8.10
N ASP A 52 7.17 -16.91 7.62
CA ASP A 52 8.57 -16.98 7.24
C ASP A 52 8.76 -16.35 5.85
N LYS A 53 9.98 -15.90 5.58
CA LYS A 53 10.32 -15.14 4.37
C LYS A 53 10.00 -15.88 3.05
N ALA A 54 10.03 -17.21 3.07
CA ALA A 54 9.77 -18.04 1.89
C ALA A 54 8.31 -18.49 1.76
N ASP A 55 7.42 -18.15 2.70
CA ASP A 55 6.07 -18.72 2.76
C ASP A 55 5.22 -18.42 1.54
N PHE A 56 5.22 -17.19 1.01
CA PHE A 56 4.44 -16.90 -0.19
C PHE A 56 4.92 -17.70 -1.42
N GLN A 57 6.24 -17.91 -1.57
CA GLN A 57 6.79 -18.78 -2.61
C GLN A 57 6.40 -20.24 -2.35
N PHE A 58 6.52 -20.71 -1.11
CA PHE A 58 6.14 -22.06 -0.73
C PHE A 58 4.65 -22.33 -0.99
N ILE A 59 3.77 -21.39 -0.64
CA ILE A 59 2.33 -21.46 -0.90
C ILE A 59 2.07 -21.50 -2.42
N ASN A 60 2.79 -20.66 -3.18
CA ASN A 60 2.72 -20.65 -4.63
C ASN A 60 2.98 -22.04 -5.23
N ASP A 61 4.07 -22.65 -4.81
CA ASP A 61 4.57 -23.89 -5.40
C ASP A 61 3.79 -25.12 -4.90
N SER A 62 3.38 -25.12 -3.64
CA SER A 62 2.82 -26.30 -2.99
C SER A 62 1.30 -26.40 -3.08
N TYR A 63 0.60 -25.27 -3.20
CA TYR A 63 -0.86 -25.22 -3.09
C TYR A 63 -1.55 -24.67 -4.34
N GLN A 64 -0.87 -24.68 -5.49
CA GLN A 64 -1.41 -24.22 -6.78
C GLN A 64 -2.03 -22.81 -6.70
N PHE A 65 -1.29 -21.88 -6.09
CA PHE A 65 -1.77 -20.55 -5.78
C PHE A 65 -2.31 -19.80 -7.01
N GLY A 66 -1.86 -20.10 -8.22
CA GLY A 66 -2.41 -19.52 -9.46
C GLY A 66 -3.92 -19.71 -9.64
N TYR A 67 -4.56 -20.73 -9.05
CA TYR A 67 -6.01 -20.95 -9.19
C TYR A 67 -6.87 -20.18 -8.20
N TRP A 68 -6.29 -19.73 -7.09
CA TRP A 68 -7.06 -19.15 -5.99
C TRP A 68 -6.41 -17.93 -5.34
N GLY A 69 -5.17 -17.62 -5.68
CA GLY A 69 -4.37 -16.52 -5.14
C GLY A 69 -4.81 -15.12 -5.58
N GLY A 70 -5.90 -15.03 -6.34
CA GLY A 70 -6.43 -13.79 -6.90
C GLY A 70 -6.22 -13.74 -8.41
N ASN A 71 -5.88 -12.55 -8.91
CA ASN A 71 -5.64 -12.30 -10.33
C ASN A 71 -4.42 -13.08 -10.85
N ASP A 72 -4.25 -13.15 -12.16
CA ASP A 72 -3.14 -13.83 -12.83
C ASP A 72 -1.91 -12.93 -13.06
N GLY A 73 -0.83 -13.56 -13.54
CA GLY A 73 0.40 -12.88 -13.93
C GLY A 73 1.01 -11.98 -12.84
N HIS A 74 1.32 -10.74 -13.21
CA HIS A 74 1.94 -9.78 -12.30
C HIS A 74 1.03 -9.36 -11.13
N MET A 75 -0.29 -9.56 -11.23
CA MET A 75 -1.27 -9.22 -10.19
C MET A 75 -1.50 -10.35 -9.17
N LEU A 76 -0.91 -11.53 -9.39
CA LEU A 76 -1.09 -12.69 -8.52
C LEU A 76 -0.64 -12.39 -7.09
N GLY A 77 -1.57 -12.55 -6.15
CA GLY A 77 -1.34 -12.35 -4.72
C GLY A 77 -1.41 -10.90 -4.23
N GLU A 78 -1.58 -9.89 -5.10
CA GLU A 78 -1.58 -8.46 -4.72
C GLU A 78 -2.65 -8.14 -3.66
N ARG A 79 -3.79 -8.83 -3.71
CA ARG A 79 -4.84 -8.69 -2.68
C ARG A 79 -4.32 -9.00 -1.27
N TYR A 80 -3.45 -10.00 -1.13
CA TYR A 80 -2.92 -10.41 0.17
C TYR A 80 -1.80 -9.47 0.62
N TYR A 81 -1.04 -8.90 -0.30
CA TYR A 81 -0.07 -7.85 0.03
C TYR A 81 -0.78 -6.57 0.54
N ALA A 82 -1.90 -6.21 -0.09
CA ALA A 82 -2.77 -5.14 0.38
C ALA A 82 -3.35 -5.44 1.78
N MET A 83 -3.85 -6.66 2.01
CA MET A 83 -4.31 -7.09 3.34
C MET A 83 -3.19 -7.04 4.39
N ALA A 84 -2.00 -7.56 4.06
CA ALA A 84 -0.85 -7.57 4.97
C ALA A 84 -0.43 -6.16 5.37
N THR A 85 -0.44 -5.23 4.41
CA THR A 85 -0.17 -3.82 4.66
C THR A 85 -1.25 -3.19 5.55
N ARG A 86 -2.52 -3.43 5.23
CA ARG A 86 -3.67 -2.90 5.99
C ARG A 86 -3.66 -3.35 7.45
N TYR A 87 -3.50 -4.65 7.68
CA TYR A 87 -3.48 -5.25 9.02
C TYR A 87 -2.11 -5.13 9.70
N LYS A 88 -1.16 -4.41 9.09
CA LYS A 88 0.20 -4.20 9.62
C LYS A 88 0.92 -5.52 9.94
N ASN A 89 0.60 -6.59 9.22
CA ASN A 89 1.30 -7.87 9.34
C ASN A 89 2.62 -7.78 8.54
N VAL A 90 3.65 -7.24 9.19
CA VAL A 90 4.96 -6.99 8.58
C VAL A 90 5.59 -8.27 8.05
N SER A 91 5.43 -9.40 8.75
CA SER A 91 6.00 -10.69 8.32
C SER A 91 5.38 -11.17 7.01
N ALA A 92 4.05 -11.05 6.86
CA ALA A 92 3.36 -11.36 5.61
C ALA A 92 3.81 -10.44 4.47
N SER A 93 3.94 -9.13 4.72
CA SER A 93 4.46 -8.18 3.72
C SER A 93 5.87 -8.57 3.27
N GLN A 94 6.77 -8.88 4.20
CA GLN A 94 8.16 -9.26 3.90
C GLN A 94 8.25 -10.58 3.13
N SER A 95 7.40 -11.55 3.46
CA SER A 95 7.32 -12.83 2.74
C SER A 95 6.85 -12.61 1.30
N PHE A 96 5.83 -11.77 1.09
CA PHE A 96 5.37 -11.40 -0.24
C PHE A 96 6.42 -10.61 -1.04
N GLU A 97 7.06 -9.62 -0.42
CA GLU A 97 8.16 -8.84 -1.01
C GLU A 97 9.32 -9.74 -1.46
N ALA A 98 9.69 -10.73 -0.65
CA ALA A 98 10.71 -11.70 -1.00
C ALA A 98 10.29 -12.59 -2.17
N TRP A 99 9.05 -13.09 -2.16
CA TRP A 99 8.50 -13.89 -3.25
C TRP A 99 8.48 -13.14 -4.58
N LYS A 100 8.03 -11.88 -4.57
CA LYS A 100 7.96 -11.02 -5.77
C LYS A 100 9.27 -10.30 -6.09
N GLN A 101 10.33 -10.53 -5.32
CA GLN A 101 11.62 -9.83 -5.43
C GLN A 101 11.47 -8.30 -5.47
N ARG A 102 10.50 -7.78 -4.72
CA ARG A 102 10.12 -6.37 -4.74
C ARG A 102 10.63 -5.65 -3.49
N PRO A 103 11.32 -4.51 -3.61
CA PRO A 103 11.66 -3.74 -2.44
C PRO A 103 10.40 -3.11 -1.82
N PRO A 104 10.41 -2.83 -0.50
CA PRO A 104 9.33 -2.13 0.15
C PRO A 104 9.28 -0.67 -0.32
N TYR A 105 8.23 -0.29 -1.04
CA TYR A 105 7.91 1.10 -1.34
C TYR A 105 7.13 1.67 -0.17
N ILE A 106 7.76 2.51 0.65
CA ILE A 106 7.12 3.05 1.85
C ILE A 106 7.00 4.57 1.74
N PHE A 107 5.80 5.07 2.00
CA PHE A 107 5.51 6.49 1.95
C PHE A 107 4.64 6.94 3.13
N ASP A 108 4.61 8.24 3.35
CA ASP A 108 3.81 8.86 4.40
C ASP A 108 2.49 9.38 3.78
N ASP A 109 1.44 9.53 4.58
CA ASP A 109 0.10 9.98 4.15
C ASP A 109 -0.54 9.14 3.02
N VAL A 110 -0.38 7.82 3.13
CA VAL A 110 -1.00 6.86 2.21
C VAL A 110 -2.47 6.70 2.56
N PHE A 111 -3.34 6.72 1.55
CA PHE A 111 -4.77 6.46 1.69
C PHE A 111 -5.20 5.35 0.73
N PHE A 112 -6.27 4.64 1.09
CA PHE A 112 -6.84 3.58 0.25
C PHE A 112 -8.21 4.02 -0.29
N ASP A 113 -8.59 3.47 -1.45
CA ASP A 113 -9.88 3.77 -2.09
C ASP A 113 -11.09 3.42 -1.19
N ARG A 114 -12.21 4.09 -1.48
CA ARG A 114 -13.52 4.16 -0.79
C ARG A 114 -14.13 2.82 -0.38
N PHE A 115 -13.71 1.70 -0.96
CA PHE A 115 -14.19 0.37 -0.58
C PHE A 115 -13.69 -0.08 0.81
N PHE A 116 -12.63 0.55 1.34
CA PHE A 116 -12.00 0.12 2.60
C PHE A 116 -12.00 1.19 3.70
N GLY A 117 -12.72 2.30 3.49
CA GLY A 117 -12.79 3.44 4.42
C GLY A 117 -11.72 4.50 4.18
N HIS A 118 -11.96 5.72 4.63
CA HIS A 118 -11.03 6.85 4.52
C HIS A 118 -9.91 6.79 5.59
N GLU A 119 -9.31 5.62 5.78
CA GLU A 119 -8.15 5.51 6.68
C GLU A 119 -6.90 6.06 6.00
N LYS A 120 -6.32 7.09 6.61
CA LYS A 120 -4.97 7.56 6.30
C LYS A 120 -3.98 6.77 7.13
N PHE A 121 -3.03 6.12 6.48
CA PHE A 121 -1.95 5.40 7.11
C PHE A 121 -0.71 6.29 7.13
N LEU A 122 -0.30 6.64 8.35
CA LEU A 122 1.01 7.24 8.58
C LEU A 122 2.06 6.15 8.36
N HIS A 123 2.95 6.39 7.40
CA HIS A 123 4.07 5.50 7.10
C HIS A 123 3.65 4.07 6.71
N ALA A 124 3.20 3.89 5.47
CA ALA A 124 2.71 2.59 4.97
C ALA A 124 3.42 2.12 3.71
N ARG A 125 3.41 0.81 3.50
CA ARG A 125 3.78 0.20 2.22
C ARG A 125 2.77 0.62 1.18
N LEU A 126 3.26 1.01 0.01
CA LEU A 126 2.47 1.23 -1.17
C LEU A 126 2.16 -0.14 -1.79
N VAL A 127 0.87 -0.36 -2.04
CA VAL A 127 0.30 -1.50 -2.77
C VAL A 127 -0.54 -0.97 -3.93
N ILE A 128 -0.95 -1.84 -4.86
CA ILE A 128 -1.85 -1.43 -5.94
C ILE A 128 -3.14 -0.84 -5.35
N ARG A 129 -3.61 0.27 -5.93
CA ARG A 129 -4.70 1.15 -5.42
C ARG A 129 -4.36 1.96 -4.15
N SER A 130 -3.09 2.03 -3.75
CA SER A 130 -2.67 3.04 -2.77
C SER A 130 -2.70 4.41 -3.42
N GLY A 131 -3.37 5.35 -2.76
CA GLY A 131 -3.36 6.76 -3.10
C GLY A 131 -2.39 7.53 -2.19
N PHE A 132 -1.71 8.52 -2.75
CA PHE A 132 -0.88 9.45 -1.98
C PHE A 132 -0.71 10.77 -2.74
N LYS A 133 -0.23 11.81 -2.05
CA LYS A 133 0.11 13.09 -2.69
C LYS A 133 1.50 13.01 -3.32
N TRP A 134 1.64 13.29 -4.60
CA TRP A 134 2.92 13.32 -5.33
C TRP A 134 2.95 14.51 -6.29
N ASN A 135 4.02 15.31 -6.27
CA ASN A 135 4.11 16.54 -7.08
C ASN A 135 2.86 17.44 -7.00
N ASN A 136 2.32 17.60 -5.79
CA ASN A 136 1.07 18.32 -5.50
C ASN A 136 -0.23 17.73 -6.07
N GLU A 137 -0.17 16.57 -6.72
CA GLU A 137 -1.34 15.86 -7.25
C GLU A 137 -1.69 14.65 -6.38
N ALA A 138 -2.96 14.22 -6.44
CA ALA A 138 -3.36 12.92 -5.92
C ALA A 138 -3.05 11.85 -6.98
N VAL A 139 -2.20 10.89 -6.63
CA VAL A 139 -1.81 9.78 -7.52
C VAL A 139 -2.20 8.44 -6.93
N TRP A 140 -2.49 7.46 -7.78
CA TRP A 140 -2.84 6.10 -7.40
C TRP A 140 -1.84 5.11 -7.99
N VAL A 141 -1.33 4.20 -7.17
CA VAL A 141 -0.46 3.11 -7.63
C VAL A 141 -1.26 2.15 -8.50
N THR A 142 -0.85 1.97 -9.74
CA THR A 142 -1.52 1.10 -10.72
C THR A 142 -0.78 -0.20 -10.95
N SER A 143 0.56 -0.19 -10.87
CA SER A 143 1.39 -1.38 -11.03
C SER A 143 2.78 -1.20 -10.43
N PHE A 144 3.54 -2.29 -10.42
CA PHE A 144 4.96 -2.33 -10.10
C PHE A 144 5.72 -2.89 -11.29
N ALA A 145 6.94 -2.40 -11.54
CA ALA A 145 7.84 -3.02 -12.50
C ALA A 145 8.14 -4.47 -12.08
N GLU A 146 8.26 -5.37 -13.06
CA GLU A 146 8.51 -6.80 -12.79
C GLU A 146 9.83 -7.03 -12.05
N ASP A 147 10.83 -6.20 -12.32
CA ASP A 147 12.14 -6.21 -11.66
C ASP A 147 12.16 -5.44 -10.31
N GLY A 148 11.02 -4.89 -9.89
CA GLY A 148 10.90 -4.13 -8.65
C GLY A 148 11.67 -2.81 -8.63
N THR A 149 12.08 -2.26 -9.77
CA THR A 149 12.90 -1.02 -9.82
C THR A 149 12.07 0.24 -9.58
N TYR A 150 10.83 0.30 -10.08
CA TYR A 150 9.90 1.41 -9.86
C TYR A 150 8.46 0.93 -9.69
N LEU A 151 7.64 1.76 -9.06
CA LEU A 151 6.19 1.66 -9.14
C LEU A 151 5.65 2.63 -10.19
N VAL A 152 4.50 2.32 -10.76
CA VAL A 152 3.73 3.22 -11.62
C VAL A 152 2.59 3.81 -10.81
N ALA A 153 2.50 5.14 -10.80
CA ALA A 153 1.39 5.86 -10.21
C ALA A 153 0.80 6.85 -11.21
N CYS A 154 -0.53 6.94 -11.25
CA CYS A 154 -1.24 7.82 -12.17
C CYS A 154 -2.05 8.87 -11.40
N SER A 155 -2.03 10.11 -11.88
CA SER A 155 -3.10 11.07 -11.60
C SER A 155 -4.13 11.02 -12.73
N TYR A 156 -5.34 11.49 -12.44
CA TYR A 156 -6.47 11.43 -13.36
C TYR A 156 -7.13 12.79 -13.46
N LYS A 157 -7.58 13.14 -14.66
CA LYS A 157 -8.39 14.33 -14.88
C LYS A 157 -9.71 14.22 -14.14
N ASP A 158 -10.22 15.36 -13.70
CA ASP A 158 -11.58 15.43 -13.18
C ASP A 158 -12.58 14.90 -14.22
N ARG A 159 -13.44 14.00 -13.76
CA ARG A 159 -14.53 13.48 -14.59
C ARG A 159 -15.61 14.53 -14.74
N GLU A 160 -16.13 14.65 -15.97
CA GLU A 160 -17.37 15.38 -16.23
C GLU A 160 -18.46 14.86 -15.28
N LYS A 161 -19.33 15.76 -14.81
CA LYS A 161 -20.44 15.40 -13.93
C LYS A 161 -21.74 15.56 -14.68
N ASN A 162 -22.67 14.63 -14.49
CA ASN A 162 -24.04 14.83 -14.97
C ASN A 162 -24.79 15.90 -14.15
N GLU A 163 -26.02 16.20 -14.53
CA GLU A 163 -26.89 17.17 -13.85
C GLU A 163 -27.09 16.89 -12.35
N LYS A 164 -26.93 15.64 -11.92
CA LYS A 164 -27.04 15.20 -10.52
C LYS A 164 -25.69 15.23 -9.78
N GLY A 165 -24.62 15.72 -10.41
CA GLY A 165 -23.29 15.81 -9.82
C GLY A 165 -22.50 14.50 -9.83
N TYR A 166 -23.01 13.42 -10.42
CA TYR A 166 -22.30 12.15 -10.50
C TYR A 166 -21.28 12.16 -11.63
N PRO A 167 -20.05 11.65 -11.39
CA PRO A 167 -19.03 11.57 -12.44
C PRO A 167 -19.48 10.59 -13.54
N ILE A 168 -19.43 11.06 -14.78
CA ILE A 168 -19.73 10.32 -16.02
C ILE A 168 -18.44 10.11 -16.85
N GLY A 169 -18.52 9.23 -17.85
CA GLY A 169 -17.37 8.88 -18.70
C GLY A 169 -16.34 7.96 -18.01
N THR A 170 -15.23 7.69 -18.68
CA THR A 170 -14.10 6.92 -18.15
C THR A 170 -13.06 7.83 -17.50
N GLU A 171 -12.32 7.31 -16.51
CA GLU A 171 -11.17 8.02 -15.95
C GLU A 171 -10.10 8.20 -17.03
N LYS A 172 -9.67 9.44 -17.25
CA LYS A 172 -8.59 9.78 -18.17
C LYS A 172 -7.34 10.09 -17.38
N ILE A 173 -6.25 9.38 -17.65
CA ILE A 173 -4.96 9.64 -17.03
C ILE A 173 -4.52 11.07 -17.40
N GLU A 174 -4.09 11.83 -16.39
CA GLU A 174 -3.51 13.15 -16.57
C GLU A 174 -1.98 13.04 -16.61
N HIS A 175 -1.39 12.49 -15.55
CA HIS A 175 0.04 12.19 -15.51
C HIS A 175 0.31 10.74 -15.12
N LEU A 176 1.40 10.21 -15.67
CA LEU A 176 1.95 8.90 -15.33
C LEU A 176 3.35 9.09 -14.76
N TYR A 177 3.57 8.58 -13.55
CA TYR A 177 4.85 8.65 -12.85
C TYR A 177 5.44 7.26 -12.70
N LYS A 178 6.74 7.15 -13.02
CA LYS A 178 7.58 6.03 -12.60
C LYS A 178 8.36 6.49 -11.37
N ILE A 179 8.10 5.88 -10.22
CA ILE A 179 8.62 6.32 -8.92
C ILE A 179 9.49 5.22 -8.34
N THR A 180 10.77 5.53 -8.10
CA THR A 180 11.71 4.59 -7.45
C THR A 180 11.64 4.70 -5.93
N VAL A 181 12.20 3.72 -5.22
CA VAL A 181 12.40 3.80 -3.77
C VAL A 181 13.28 5.01 -3.41
N GLY A 182 14.25 5.35 -4.26
CA GLY A 182 15.10 6.54 -4.08
C GLY A 182 14.31 7.84 -4.14
N ASP A 183 13.36 7.96 -5.07
CA ASP A 183 12.50 9.14 -5.20
C ASP A 183 11.61 9.31 -3.98
N LEU A 184 10.99 8.23 -3.50
CA LEU A 184 10.18 8.26 -2.27
C LEU A 184 11.01 8.73 -1.07
N ARG A 185 12.24 8.22 -0.91
CA ARG A 185 13.14 8.63 0.18
C ARG A 185 13.51 10.11 0.10
N LYS A 186 13.85 10.60 -1.10
CA LYS A 186 14.17 12.02 -1.34
C LYS A 186 12.98 12.91 -1.01
N GLU A 187 11.79 12.56 -1.49
CA GLU A 187 10.58 13.35 -1.24
C GLU A 187 10.21 13.37 0.25
N ARG A 188 10.31 12.23 0.94
CA ARG A 188 10.10 12.19 2.40
C ARG A 188 11.10 13.07 3.15
N GLN A 189 12.37 13.02 2.77
CA GLN A 189 13.38 13.88 3.38
C GLN A 189 13.08 15.36 3.12
N ARG A 190 12.69 15.72 1.89
CA ARG A 190 12.27 17.08 1.53
C ARG A 190 11.09 17.55 2.39
N ARG A 191 10.05 16.71 2.58
CA ARG A 191 8.89 17.02 3.44
C ARG A 191 9.29 17.25 4.89
N LYS A 192 10.18 16.41 5.44
CA LYS A 192 10.71 16.59 6.80
C LYS A 192 11.47 17.90 6.96
N THR A 193 12.35 18.22 6.00
CA THR A 193 13.10 19.49 6.02
C THR A 193 12.15 20.68 5.94
N LEU A 194 11.15 20.64 5.05
CA LEU A 194 10.15 21.71 4.96
C LEU A 194 9.34 21.85 6.24
N ALA A 195 8.86 20.74 6.82
CA ALA A 195 8.13 20.76 8.09
C ALA A 195 8.96 21.40 9.21
N HIS A 196 10.27 21.11 9.25
CA HIS A 196 11.18 21.74 10.20
C HIS A 196 11.35 23.24 9.95
N ILE A 197 11.55 23.67 8.69
CA ILE A 197 11.63 25.10 8.32
C ILE A 197 10.35 25.84 8.72
N TYR A 198 9.18 25.28 8.41
CA TYR A 198 7.89 25.87 8.79
C TYR A 198 7.75 25.99 10.30
N LYS A 199 8.13 24.96 11.07
CA LYS A 199 8.10 25.01 12.54
C LYS A 199 9.01 26.11 13.10
N CYS A 200 10.22 26.26 12.56
CA CYS A 200 11.15 27.31 12.97
C CYS A 200 10.65 28.71 12.61
N ALA A 201 10.11 28.88 11.40
CA ALA A 201 9.61 30.17 10.96
C ALA A 201 8.33 30.59 11.71
N ASP A 202 7.47 29.64 12.10
CA ASP A 202 6.30 29.90 12.97
C ASP A 202 6.72 30.45 14.34
N ALA A 203 7.82 29.91 14.89
CA ALA A 203 8.43 30.42 16.12
C ALA A 203 9.07 31.82 15.98
N MET A 204 9.39 32.26 14.76
CA MET A 204 10.05 33.55 14.49
C MET A 204 9.09 34.67 14.06
N GLY A 205 7.82 34.37 13.79
CA GLY A 205 6.79 35.35 13.42
C GLY A 205 6.75 35.71 11.92
N THR A 206 5.67 36.39 11.52
CA THR A 206 5.28 36.65 10.11
C THR A 206 6.30 37.44 9.28
N HIS A 207 7.13 38.29 9.90
CA HIS A 207 8.11 39.10 9.17
C HIS A 207 9.33 38.31 8.67
N PHE A 208 9.71 37.21 9.33
CA PHE A 208 10.82 36.36 8.89
C PHE A 208 10.46 35.54 7.63
N TYR A 209 9.17 35.21 7.46
CA TYR A 209 8.68 34.38 6.38
C TYR A 209 8.81 35.00 4.99
N SER A 210 8.47 36.28 4.82
CA SER A 210 8.55 36.91 3.50
C SER A 210 10.01 36.99 3.05
N TRP A 211 10.91 37.33 3.97
CA TRP A 211 12.35 37.35 3.73
C TRP A 211 12.91 35.98 3.35
N LEU A 212 12.52 34.91 4.06
CA LEU A 212 12.98 33.55 3.75
C LEU A 212 12.42 33.01 2.42
N ALA A 213 11.18 33.38 2.08
CA ALA A 213 10.52 33.01 0.81
C ALA A 213 11.29 33.60 -0.39
N ASP A 214 11.62 34.89 -0.27
CA ASP A 214 12.37 35.64 -1.28
C ASP A 214 13.80 35.11 -1.40
N LEU A 215 14.45 34.78 -0.28
CA LEU A 215 15.81 34.24 -0.26
C LEU A 215 15.90 32.86 -0.92
N LEU A 216 14.94 31.98 -0.64
CA LEU A 216 14.94 30.61 -1.13
C LEU A 216 14.19 30.42 -2.45
N LYS A 217 13.59 31.50 -2.99
CA LYS A 217 12.71 31.49 -4.18
C LYS A 217 11.60 30.43 -4.08
N ILE A 218 11.00 30.29 -2.90
CA ILE A 218 9.91 29.35 -2.65
C ILE A 218 8.65 30.15 -2.38
N THR A 219 7.56 29.84 -3.07
CA THR A 219 6.24 30.34 -2.72
C THR A 219 5.70 29.57 -1.53
N PHE A 220 5.50 30.28 -0.41
CA PHE A 220 4.75 29.73 0.72
C PHE A 220 3.24 29.92 0.47
N PRO A 221 2.39 28.91 0.74
CA PRO A 221 0.92 29.08 0.71
C PRO A 221 0.47 30.25 1.60
N ASP A 222 -0.71 30.82 1.36
CA ASP A 222 -1.26 31.88 2.21
C ASP A 222 -1.48 31.40 3.66
N MET A 223 -1.45 32.30 4.66
CA MET A 223 -1.63 31.98 6.09
C MET A 223 -2.87 31.12 6.40
N HIS A 224 -3.96 31.27 5.64
CA HIS A 224 -5.14 30.42 5.77
C HIS A 224 -4.95 29.01 5.18
N GLU A 225 -4.26 28.90 4.04
CA GLU A 225 -3.84 27.61 3.48
C GLU A 225 -2.76 26.94 4.33
N ARG A 226 -1.94 27.71 5.06
CA ARG A 226 -0.92 27.23 6.01
C ARG A 226 -1.55 26.50 7.17
N ARG A 227 -2.66 27.00 7.75
CA ARG A 227 -3.33 26.33 8.86
C ARG A 227 -3.88 24.96 8.42
N ALA A 228 -4.47 24.90 7.22
CA ALA A 228 -4.92 23.66 6.63
C ALA A 228 -3.78 22.72 6.22
N ALA A 229 -2.66 23.24 5.71
CA ALA A 229 -1.47 22.43 5.37
C ALA A 229 -0.73 21.93 6.62
N PHE A 230 -0.67 22.74 7.67
CA PHE A 230 -0.06 22.41 8.95
C PHE A 230 -0.93 21.42 9.74
N GLU A 231 -2.26 21.56 9.74
CA GLU A 231 -3.20 20.57 10.28
C GLU A 231 -3.19 19.26 9.49
N ASN A 232 -2.95 19.29 8.17
CA ASN A 232 -2.75 18.09 7.36
C ASN A 232 -1.35 17.47 7.50
N MET A 233 -0.32 18.23 7.87
CA MET A 233 1.06 17.75 8.09
C MET A 233 1.34 17.35 9.56
N MET A 234 0.55 17.86 10.52
CA MET A 234 0.59 17.53 11.95
C MET A 234 -0.56 16.59 12.30
N VAL A 235 -0.58 15.36 11.77
CA VAL A 235 -1.29 14.29 12.48
C VAL A 235 -0.40 13.92 13.68
N PRO A 236 -0.89 14.00 14.92
CA PRO A 236 -0.06 13.80 16.09
C PRO A 236 0.50 12.37 16.06
N THR A 237 1.83 12.28 16.13
CA THR A 237 2.54 11.10 16.62
C THR A 237 2.07 10.83 18.04
N LYS A 238 0.94 10.15 18.20
CA LYS A 238 0.62 9.47 19.44
C LYS A 238 1.35 8.14 19.39
N GLU A 239 2.58 8.14 19.92
CA GLU A 239 3.21 6.93 20.41
C GLU A 239 2.30 6.32 21.49
N LYS A 240 1.90 5.08 21.28
CA LYS A 240 1.51 4.11 22.30
C LYS A 240 1.98 2.74 21.84
#